data_AF-A0A1Y4CAT7-F1
#
_entry.id   AF-A0A1Y4CAT7-F1
#
_cell.length_a   1.000
_cell.length_b   1.000
_cell.length_c   1.000
_cell.angle_alpha   90.00
_cell.angle_beta   90.00
_cell.angle_gamma   90.00
#
_symmetry.space_group_name_H-M   'P 1'
#
loop_
_entity.id
_entity.type
_entity.pdbx_description
1 polymer ?
#
loop_
_entity_poly.entity_id
_entity_poly.type
_entity_poly.pdbx_seq_one_letter_code
_entity_poly.pdbx_strand_id
1 'polypeptide(L)'
;MKNLLHNIQILAMLALTMVGIQSCSDDLHDVGDVQVNFTATLPTDTRTRAFGKAEQVNTLIVGIFKKGVADVHTNNGGSWSYYEIDRQSFPINGTSVDVQLTLAQEQTYSFVFWAYDGNQNIYDIDDLTAIVMNPLPSPITFSEAEAMDAFFATMEDITITGDCSYPVELVRPLAQINVGTTGTPMQATFKAKAVPDTFYPFTNTVSGTADYTWNFSETTAETFSADGTEYNYLAMGYVLAPTTATKISAELTLKDGNARKTVKFPQVEIGANQRSNIAGDFTLLQEN
;
A
#
# COMPACT_ATOMS: atom_id res chain seq x y z
N MET A 1 13.22 -31.85 13.66
CA MET A 1 12.96 -30.39 13.67
C MET A 1 11.48 -30.21 13.45
N LYS A 2 10.78 -29.67 14.45
CA LYS A 2 9.32 -29.63 14.52
C LYS A 2 8.79 -28.46 13.68
N ASN A 3 7.73 -28.76 12.93
CA ASN A 3 6.97 -27.91 12.02
C ASN A 3 6.76 -26.48 12.54
N LEU A 4 7.36 -25.49 11.86
CA LEU A 4 6.96 -24.09 11.92
C LEU A 4 5.91 -23.86 10.84
N LEU A 5 4.64 -23.94 11.20
CA LEU A 5 3.54 -23.55 10.33
C LEU A 5 2.32 -23.20 11.19
N HIS A 6 1.77 -22.02 10.88
CA HIS A 6 0.51 -21.43 11.33
C HIS A 6 0.58 -20.51 12.55
N ASN A 7 0.77 -19.22 12.25
CA ASN A 7 -0.08 -18.16 12.81
C ASN A 7 -0.50 -17.23 11.67
N ILE A 8 -1.38 -17.73 10.80
CA ILE A 8 -2.12 -16.88 9.85
C ILE A 8 -3.26 -16.28 10.67
N GLN A 9 -3.09 -15.04 11.14
CA GLN A 9 -4.26 -14.25 11.54
C GLN A 9 -5.03 -13.91 10.27
N ILE A 10 -6.01 -14.73 9.94
CA ILE A 10 -6.99 -14.46 8.89
C ILE A 10 -7.83 -13.26 9.36
N LEU A 11 -7.39 -12.05 9.04
CA LEU A 11 -8.26 -10.89 9.05
C LEU A 11 -9.10 -10.97 7.78
N ALA A 12 -10.40 -11.20 7.93
CA ALA A 12 -11.33 -11.36 6.81
C ALA A 12 -11.19 -10.16 5.85
N MET A 13 -10.79 -10.44 4.61
CA MET A 13 -10.78 -9.47 3.52
C MET A 13 -12.23 -9.08 3.22
N LEU A 14 -12.64 -7.91 3.69
CA LEU A 14 -13.85 -7.27 3.22
C LEU A 14 -13.47 -6.50 1.95
N ALA A 15 -13.87 -7.03 0.79
CA ALA A 15 -13.97 -6.21 -0.41
C ALA A 15 -15.07 -5.18 -0.14
N LEU A 16 -14.68 -4.00 0.32
CA LEU A 16 -15.58 -2.90 0.63
C LEU A 16 -16.03 -2.26 -0.69
N THR A 17 -17.08 -2.82 -1.30
CA THR A 17 -17.98 -1.99 -2.10
C THR A 17 -18.71 -1.09 -1.11
N MET A 18 -18.17 0.11 -0.85
CA MET A 18 -18.78 1.07 0.08
C MET A 18 -20.14 1.51 -0.47
N VAL A 19 -21.20 0.91 0.04
CA VAL A 19 -22.56 1.46 -0.08
C VAL A 19 -22.72 2.49 1.03
N GLY A 20 -22.12 3.67 0.83
CA GLY A 20 -22.22 4.78 1.77
C GLY A 20 -23.64 5.37 1.80
N ILE A 21 -24.11 5.76 2.97
CA ILE A 21 -25.39 6.45 3.15
C ILE A 21 -25.27 7.80 2.43
N GLN A 22 -25.99 7.96 1.33
CA GLN A 22 -26.02 9.19 0.53
C GLN A 22 -26.88 10.24 1.23
N SER A 23 -26.29 11.40 1.53
CA SER A 23 -27.03 12.61 1.87
C SER A 23 -26.89 13.57 0.69
N CYS A 24 -27.82 13.50 -0.25
CA CYS A 24 -27.95 14.45 -1.34
C CYS A 24 -29.00 15.51 -0.96
N SER A 25 -28.74 16.79 -1.23
CA SER A 25 -29.82 17.79 -1.24
C SER A 25 -30.50 17.77 -2.61
N ASP A 26 -31.82 17.58 -2.62
CA ASP A 26 -32.64 17.75 -3.82
C ASP A 26 -32.98 19.25 -3.97
N ASP A 27 -32.00 20.06 -4.38
CA ASP A 27 -32.28 21.43 -4.81
C ASP A 27 -32.74 21.44 -6.28
N LEU A 28 -33.90 22.05 -6.50
CA LEU A 28 -34.72 21.95 -7.70
C LEU A 28 -34.09 22.65 -8.92
N HIS A 29 -33.72 21.87 -9.94
CA HIS A 29 -33.52 22.23 -11.35
C HIS A 29 -32.64 23.47 -11.67
N ASP A 30 -31.33 23.38 -11.41
CA ASP A 30 -30.34 24.10 -12.21
C ASP A 30 -29.28 23.11 -12.68
N VAL A 31 -29.20 22.86 -14.00
CA VAL A 31 -28.26 21.88 -14.56
C VAL A 31 -26.90 22.56 -14.64
N GLY A 32 -26.11 22.43 -13.58
CA GLY A 32 -24.83 23.12 -13.42
C GLY A 32 -23.73 22.26 -12.79
N ASP A 33 -22.65 22.91 -12.41
CA ASP A 33 -21.60 22.28 -11.60
C ASP A 33 -22.00 22.31 -10.13
N VAL A 34 -21.83 21.18 -9.45
CA VAL A 34 -22.19 20.98 -8.04
C VAL A 34 -20.96 20.60 -7.22
N GLN A 35 -21.05 20.79 -5.90
CA GLN A 35 -19.96 20.49 -4.99
C GLN A 35 -20.07 19.06 -4.47
N VAL A 36 -19.03 18.28 -4.73
CA VAL A 36 -18.92 16.89 -4.28
C VAL A 36 -17.78 16.80 -3.28
N ASN A 37 -18.09 16.38 -2.06
CA ASN A 37 -17.11 16.26 -0.99
C ASN A 37 -16.80 14.78 -0.71
N PHE A 38 -15.54 14.46 -0.48
CA PHE A 38 -15.12 13.15 0.03
C PHE A 38 -14.33 13.35 1.31
N THR A 39 -14.60 12.53 2.32
CA THR A 39 -13.75 12.46 3.52
C THR A 39 -12.96 11.16 3.45
N ALA A 40 -11.72 11.25 2.99
CA ALA A 40 -10.81 10.12 2.86
C ALA A 40 -10.10 9.86 4.20
N THR A 41 -10.16 8.64 4.71
CA THR A 41 -9.63 8.26 6.02
C THR A 41 -8.54 7.22 5.89
N LEU A 42 -7.38 7.47 6.49
CA LEU A 42 -6.29 6.50 6.59
C LEU A 42 -6.60 5.46 7.68
N PRO A 43 -6.14 4.20 7.51
CA PRO A 43 -6.25 3.20 8.56
C PRO A 43 -5.59 3.66 9.86
N THR A 44 -6.32 3.57 10.96
CA THR A 44 -5.79 3.87 12.29
C THR A 44 -5.23 2.60 12.92
N ASP A 45 -3.92 2.36 12.79
CA ASP A 45 -3.26 1.29 13.55
C ASP A 45 -2.88 1.80 14.95
N THR A 46 -3.43 1.19 15.99
CA THR A 46 -3.30 1.63 17.40
C THR A 46 -2.07 1.05 18.12
N ARG A 47 -1.18 0.34 17.41
CA ARG A 47 0.04 -0.23 18.00
C ARG A 47 1.00 0.90 18.41
N THR A 48 1.35 1.00 19.68
CA THR A 48 2.15 2.13 20.19
C THR A 48 3.64 2.07 19.78
N ARG A 49 4.17 0.91 19.38
CA ARG A 49 5.60 0.68 19.06
C ARG A 49 5.78 -0.33 17.92
N ALA A 50 5.64 0.12 16.69
CA ALA A 50 5.91 -0.64 15.48
C ALA A 50 5.85 0.31 14.28
N PHE A 51 6.64 0.05 13.25
CA PHE A 51 6.46 0.66 11.94
C PHE A 51 5.16 0.19 11.27
N GLY A 52 4.67 0.95 10.28
CA GLY A 52 3.47 0.69 9.49
C GLY A 52 2.24 1.44 9.96
N LYS A 53 2.43 2.68 10.46
CA LYS A 53 1.34 3.53 11.00
C LYS A 53 0.94 4.70 10.09
N ALA A 54 1.38 4.70 8.84
CA ALA A 54 1.13 5.78 7.88
C ALA A 54 1.72 7.15 8.26
N GLU A 55 2.62 7.25 9.23
CA GLU A 55 3.14 8.54 9.72
C GLU A 55 3.91 9.36 8.67
N GLN A 56 4.48 8.68 7.65
CA GLN A 56 5.21 9.32 6.56
C GLN A 56 4.31 9.67 5.35
N VAL A 57 3.07 9.16 5.31
CA VAL A 57 2.12 9.40 4.22
C VAL A 57 1.55 10.81 4.37
N ASN A 58 1.83 11.66 3.38
CA ASN A 58 1.60 13.11 3.48
C ASN A 58 0.84 13.71 2.29
N THR A 59 0.60 12.94 1.24
CA THR A 59 -0.05 13.40 0.00
C THR A 59 -1.14 12.44 -0.42
N LEU A 60 -2.34 12.96 -0.71
CA LEU A 60 -3.43 12.25 -1.35
C LEU A 60 -3.62 12.79 -2.77
N ILE A 61 -3.49 11.92 -3.76
CA ILE A 61 -3.86 12.20 -5.15
C ILE A 61 -5.25 11.63 -5.43
N VAL A 62 -6.08 12.41 -6.10
CA VAL A 62 -7.41 12.00 -6.55
C VAL A 62 -7.45 12.11 -8.07
N GLY A 63 -7.44 10.96 -8.74
CA GLY A 63 -7.68 10.86 -10.18
C GLY A 63 -9.18 10.77 -10.45
N ILE A 64 -9.67 11.58 -11.39
CA ILE A 64 -11.08 11.66 -11.78
C ILE A 64 -11.20 11.06 -13.18
N PHE A 65 -12.06 10.06 -13.33
CA PHE A 65 -12.18 9.27 -14.53
C PHE A 65 -13.60 9.30 -15.09
N LYS A 66 -13.69 9.12 -16.41
CA LYS A 66 -14.92 8.68 -17.06
C LYS A 66 -14.75 7.28 -17.62
N LYS A 67 -15.83 6.53 -17.63
CA LYS A 67 -15.89 5.25 -18.33
C LYS A 67 -15.92 5.51 -19.83
N GLY A 68 -14.91 5.01 -20.54
CA GLY A 68 -14.86 5.01 -21.99
C GLY A 68 -15.99 4.16 -22.57
N VAL A 69 -16.32 4.34 -23.85
CA VAL A 69 -17.27 3.45 -24.53
C VAL A 69 -16.52 2.18 -24.94
N ALA A 70 -17.03 1.00 -24.62
CA ALA A 70 -16.49 -0.24 -25.19
C ALA A 70 -16.57 -0.14 -26.72
N ASP A 71 -15.45 -0.32 -27.42
CA ASP A 71 -15.45 -0.24 -28.89
C ASP A 71 -16.21 -1.45 -29.47
N VAL A 72 -17.48 -1.22 -29.80
CA VAL A 72 -18.42 -2.20 -30.36
C VAL A 72 -17.95 -2.72 -31.74
N HIS A 73 -17.01 -2.04 -32.40
CA HIS A 73 -16.53 -2.43 -33.73
C HIS A 73 -15.36 -3.43 -33.71
N THR A 74 -14.77 -3.69 -32.55
CA THR A 74 -13.85 -4.82 -32.39
C THR A 74 -14.64 -6.00 -31.82
N ASN A 75 -14.80 -7.08 -32.60
CA ASN A 75 -15.50 -8.31 -32.17
C ASN A 75 -14.75 -9.08 -31.05
N ASN A 76 -13.84 -8.43 -30.32
CA ASN A 76 -13.35 -8.89 -29.03
C ASN A 76 -14.17 -8.16 -27.97
N GLY A 77 -15.13 -8.83 -27.32
CA GLY A 77 -16.00 -8.23 -26.30
C GLY A 77 -15.25 -7.33 -25.33
N GLY A 78 -15.27 -6.02 -25.62
CA GLY A 78 -14.29 -5.07 -25.12
C GLY A 78 -14.44 -4.85 -23.62
N SER A 79 -13.33 -4.99 -22.89
CA SER A 79 -13.25 -4.54 -21.51
C SER A 79 -13.44 -3.03 -21.50
N TRP A 80 -14.38 -2.53 -20.70
CA TRP A 80 -14.52 -1.09 -20.46
C TRP A 80 -13.18 -0.52 -19.96
N SER A 81 -12.74 0.61 -20.51
CA SER A 81 -11.54 1.33 -20.04
C SER A 81 -11.94 2.62 -19.34
N TYR A 82 -11.29 2.95 -18.23
CA TYR A 82 -11.40 4.26 -17.60
C TYR A 82 -10.36 5.20 -18.22
N TYR A 83 -10.74 6.44 -18.51
CA TYR A 83 -9.78 7.47 -18.93
C TYR A 83 -9.82 8.64 -17.95
N GLU A 84 -8.64 9.08 -17.53
CA GLU A 84 -8.48 10.18 -16.59
C GLU A 84 -8.83 11.50 -17.29
N ILE A 85 -9.66 12.32 -16.64
CA ILE A 85 -10.10 13.63 -17.15
C ILE A 85 -9.56 14.79 -16.33
N ASP A 86 -9.20 14.55 -15.07
CA ASP A 86 -8.62 15.54 -14.17
C ASP A 86 -7.93 14.84 -13.00
N ARG A 87 -6.99 15.54 -12.34
CA ARG A 87 -6.21 15.07 -11.20
C ARG A 87 -6.00 16.19 -10.19
N GLN A 88 -6.28 15.91 -8.92
CA GLN A 88 -6.06 16.87 -7.84
C GLN A 88 -5.19 16.28 -6.72
N SER A 89 -4.51 17.16 -5.99
CA SER A 89 -3.58 16.79 -4.91
C SER A 89 -3.96 17.51 -3.62
N PHE A 90 -3.95 16.77 -2.52
CA PHE A 90 -4.35 17.24 -1.19
C PHE A 90 -3.29 16.85 -0.15
N PRO A 91 -2.88 17.77 0.74
CA PRO A 91 -1.97 17.43 1.82
C PRO A 91 -2.69 16.64 2.92
N ILE A 92 -1.98 15.69 3.52
CA ILE A 92 -2.45 14.89 4.66
C ILE A 92 -1.79 15.41 5.92
N ASN A 93 -2.58 16.00 6.83
CA ASN A 93 -2.11 16.57 8.10
C ASN A 93 -2.59 15.81 9.34
N GLY A 94 -3.23 14.66 9.15
CA GLY A 94 -3.85 13.85 10.19
C GLY A 94 -4.30 12.51 9.64
N THR A 95 -5.33 11.91 10.23
CA THR A 95 -5.84 10.60 9.81
C THR A 95 -6.94 10.70 8.75
N SER A 96 -7.38 11.90 8.40
CA SER A 96 -8.40 12.13 7.38
C SER A 96 -8.11 13.37 6.53
N VAL A 97 -8.66 13.39 5.32
CA VAL A 97 -8.51 14.45 4.32
C VAL A 97 -9.88 14.78 3.76
N ASP A 98 -10.24 16.06 3.78
CA ASP A 98 -11.44 16.55 3.10
C ASP A 98 -11.07 16.95 1.67
N VAL A 99 -11.65 16.24 0.71
CA VAL A 99 -11.52 16.45 -0.72
C VAL A 99 -12.78 17.14 -1.21
N GLN A 100 -12.64 18.28 -1.87
CA GLN A 100 -13.76 19.03 -2.44
C GLN A 100 -13.54 19.16 -3.95
N LEU A 101 -14.48 18.62 -4.72
CA LEU A 101 -14.49 18.68 -6.18
C LEU A 101 -15.71 19.45 -6.67
N THR A 102 -15.56 20.13 -7.81
CA THR A 102 -16.66 20.75 -8.57
C THR A 102 -16.92 19.89 -9.80
N LEU A 103 -18.08 19.23 -9.85
CA LEU A 103 -18.41 18.26 -10.90
C LEU A 103 -19.76 18.59 -11.54
N ALA A 104 -19.89 18.31 -12.83
CA ALA A 104 -21.13 18.55 -13.55
C ALA A 104 -22.21 17.56 -13.08
N GLN A 105 -23.42 18.08 -12.83
CA GLN A 105 -24.59 17.29 -12.50
C GLN A 105 -25.00 16.39 -13.68
N GLU A 106 -25.70 15.30 -13.37
CA GLU A 106 -26.15 14.24 -14.29
C GLU A 106 -25.03 13.51 -15.03
N GLN A 107 -23.77 13.71 -14.62
CA GLN A 107 -22.62 13.00 -15.15
C GLN A 107 -22.19 11.87 -14.23
N THR A 108 -21.60 10.84 -14.81
CA THR A 108 -21.06 9.68 -14.09
C THR A 108 -19.54 9.70 -14.12
N TYR A 109 -18.93 9.53 -12.94
CA TYR A 109 -17.48 9.57 -12.75
C TYR A 109 -17.02 8.35 -11.96
N SER A 110 -15.74 8.03 -12.10
CA SER A 110 -15.02 7.10 -11.23
C SER A 110 -13.80 7.78 -10.65
N PHE A 111 -13.33 7.31 -9.50
CA PHE A 111 -12.28 7.96 -8.73
C PHE A 111 -11.24 6.94 -8.29
N VAL A 112 -9.97 7.33 -8.37
CA VAL A 112 -8.86 6.66 -7.69
C VAL A 112 -8.31 7.61 -6.65
N PHE A 113 -8.31 7.18 -5.41
CA PHE A 113 -7.65 7.85 -4.29
C PHE A 113 -6.33 7.14 -4.04
N TRP A 114 -5.21 7.86 -4.08
CA TRP A 114 -3.87 7.30 -3.82
C TRP A 114 -3.13 8.16 -2.80
N ALA A 115 -2.92 7.63 -1.60
CA ALA A 115 -2.21 8.28 -0.52
C ALA A 115 -0.81 7.69 -0.36
N TYR A 116 0.22 8.52 -0.35
CA TYR A 116 1.64 8.13 -0.26
C TYR A 116 2.51 9.28 0.28
N ASP A 117 3.82 9.05 0.44
CA ASP A 117 4.79 10.13 0.65
C ASP A 117 5.13 10.83 -0.68
N GLY A 118 4.51 11.98 -0.93
CA GLY A 118 4.70 12.77 -2.14
C GLY A 118 6.06 13.47 -2.24
N ASN A 119 6.87 13.46 -1.17
CA ASN A 119 8.22 14.02 -1.18
C ASN A 119 9.26 13.01 -1.68
N GLN A 120 8.87 11.75 -1.84
CA GLN A 120 9.75 10.65 -2.22
C GLN A 120 9.35 10.09 -3.58
N ASN A 121 10.35 9.66 -4.36
CA ASN A 121 10.13 9.06 -5.68
C ASN A 121 9.85 7.54 -5.61
N ILE A 122 8.88 7.14 -4.80
CA ILE A 122 8.61 5.71 -4.48
C ILE A 122 7.70 5.07 -5.52
N TYR A 123 6.73 5.82 -6.03
CA TYR A 123 5.73 5.36 -6.97
C TYR A 123 5.73 6.24 -8.21
N ASP A 124 5.81 5.62 -9.39
CA ASP A 124 5.39 6.23 -10.64
C ASP A 124 3.86 6.16 -10.71
N ILE A 125 3.26 7.34 -10.72
CA ILE A 125 1.82 7.56 -10.73
C ILE A 125 1.38 8.32 -11.97
N ASP A 126 2.19 8.34 -13.04
CA ASP A 126 1.83 8.99 -14.29
C ASP A 126 0.51 8.40 -14.83
N ASP A 127 0.33 7.08 -14.70
CA ASP A 127 -0.93 6.37 -14.94
C ASP A 127 -1.54 5.87 -13.62
N LEU A 128 -2.59 6.55 -13.14
CA LEU A 128 -3.32 6.14 -11.94
C LEU A 128 -4.17 4.86 -12.13
N THR A 129 -4.27 4.33 -13.34
CA THR A 129 -4.86 3.00 -13.58
C THR A 129 -3.83 1.86 -13.37
N ALA A 130 -2.54 2.17 -13.38
CA ALA A 130 -1.43 1.25 -13.23
C ALA A 130 -0.23 1.91 -12.52
N ILE A 131 -0.24 1.89 -11.19
CA ILE A 131 0.78 2.53 -10.34
C ILE A 131 1.99 1.60 -10.22
N VAL A 132 3.18 2.09 -10.56
CA VAL A 132 4.42 1.30 -10.58
C VAL A 132 5.31 1.69 -9.41
N MET A 133 5.85 0.70 -8.70
CA MET A 133 6.79 0.90 -7.61
C MET A 133 8.23 1.02 -8.15
N ASN A 134 8.87 2.16 -7.88
CA ASN A 134 10.19 2.49 -8.36
C ASN A 134 11.31 1.69 -7.66
N PRO A 135 12.51 1.59 -8.28
CA PRO A 135 13.69 1.05 -7.61
C PRO A 135 14.05 1.82 -6.33
N LEU A 136 14.56 1.11 -5.33
CA LEU A 136 14.88 1.68 -4.03
C LEU A 136 16.23 2.41 -4.02
N PRO A 137 16.38 3.45 -3.19
CA PRO A 137 17.70 3.96 -2.85
C PRO A 137 18.52 2.87 -2.16
N SER A 138 19.84 2.90 -2.39
CA SER A 138 20.79 2.03 -1.70
C SER A 138 22.07 2.81 -1.39
N PRO A 139 22.43 3.00 -0.11
CA PRO A 139 21.76 2.47 1.08
C PRO A 139 20.41 3.15 1.38
N ILE A 140 19.67 2.61 2.35
CA ILE A 140 18.39 3.14 2.83
C ILE A 140 18.36 3.18 4.37
N THR A 141 17.61 4.11 4.95
CA THR A 141 17.33 4.22 6.39
C THR A 141 15.99 3.55 6.75
N PHE A 142 15.72 3.36 8.04
CA PHE A 142 14.39 2.86 8.47
C PHE A 142 13.28 3.88 8.17
N SER A 143 13.57 5.17 8.27
CA SER A 143 12.60 6.23 7.93
C SER A 143 12.24 6.25 6.44
N GLU A 144 13.23 6.09 5.56
CA GLU A 144 12.98 6.01 4.11
C GLU A 144 12.25 4.73 3.73
N ALA A 145 12.54 3.60 4.39
CA ALA A 145 11.79 2.36 4.19
C ALA A 145 10.34 2.50 4.67
N GLU A 146 10.09 3.23 5.75
CA GLU A 146 8.75 3.51 6.26
C GLU A 146 7.95 4.45 5.35
N ALA A 147 8.62 5.39 4.68
CA ALA A 147 7.99 6.28 3.70
C ALA A 147 7.37 5.55 2.50
N MET A 148 7.69 4.27 2.32
CA MET A 148 7.14 3.44 1.25
C MET A 148 5.70 2.99 1.51
N ASP A 149 5.15 3.19 2.70
CA ASP A 149 3.74 2.89 2.95
C ASP A 149 2.84 3.71 2.02
N ALA A 150 1.71 3.12 1.62
CA ALA A 150 0.76 3.73 0.72
C ALA A 150 -0.63 3.15 0.94
N PHE A 151 -1.64 3.91 0.56
CA PHE A 151 -3.04 3.54 0.71
C PHE A 151 -3.84 3.97 -0.49
N PHE A 152 -4.91 3.25 -0.79
CA PHE A 152 -5.76 3.57 -1.91
C PHE A 152 -7.23 3.31 -1.60
N ALA A 153 -8.10 3.90 -2.42
CA ALA A 153 -9.48 3.49 -2.59
C ALA A 153 -9.94 3.77 -4.01
N THR A 154 -10.99 3.10 -4.45
CA THR A 154 -11.68 3.40 -5.69
C THR A 154 -13.18 3.58 -5.45
N MET A 155 -13.79 4.47 -6.23
CA MET A 155 -15.24 4.60 -6.32
C MET A 155 -15.60 4.59 -7.80
N GLU A 156 -16.42 3.63 -8.23
CA GLU A 156 -16.72 3.41 -9.64
C GLU A 156 -18.15 3.83 -9.97
N ASP A 157 -18.32 4.40 -11.16
CA ASP A 157 -19.62 4.70 -11.78
C ASP A 157 -20.59 5.49 -10.87
N ILE A 158 -20.08 6.53 -10.18
CA ILE A 158 -20.87 7.42 -9.33
C ILE A 158 -21.53 8.50 -10.19
N THR A 159 -22.86 8.48 -10.25
CA THR A 159 -23.65 9.54 -10.88
C THR A 159 -23.87 10.71 -9.92
N ILE A 160 -23.47 11.91 -10.34
CA ILE A 160 -23.61 13.15 -9.56
C ILE A 160 -24.98 13.75 -9.84
N THR A 161 -25.87 13.75 -8.85
CA THR A 161 -27.23 14.28 -9.00
C THR A 161 -27.45 15.61 -8.29
N GLY A 162 -26.46 16.10 -7.55
CA GLY A 162 -26.53 17.30 -6.72
C GLY A 162 -25.33 17.36 -5.77
N ASP A 163 -25.38 18.30 -4.82
CA ASP A 163 -24.38 18.36 -3.75
C ASP A 163 -24.42 17.07 -2.91
N CYS A 164 -23.26 16.48 -2.69
CA CYS A 164 -23.16 15.21 -1.96
C CYS A 164 -21.85 15.10 -1.19
N SER A 165 -21.86 14.20 -0.20
CA SER A 165 -20.69 13.88 0.61
C SER A 165 -20.54 12.37 0.76
N TYR A 166 -19.32 11.87 0.57
CA TYR A 166 -18.98 10.45 0.62
C TYR A 166 -17.85 10.17 1.62
N PRO A 167 -18.01 9.23 2.56
CA PRO A 167 -16.86 8.70 3.29
C PRO A 167 -16.03 7.78 2.37
N VAL A 168 -14.71 7.85 2.47
CA VAL A 168 -13.78 7.01 1.70
C VAL A 168 -12.76 6.38 2.65
N GLU A 169 -12.90 5.10 2.93
CA GLU A 169 -11.92 4.34 3.71
C GLU A 169 -10.77 3.88 2.82
N LEU A 170 -9.56 4.37 3.10
CA LEU A 170 -8.35 3.97 2.37
C LEU A 170 -7.81 2.65 2.92
N VAL A 171 -7.30 1.79 2.03
CA VAL A 171 -6.72 0.50 2.39
C VAL A 171 -5.33 0.33 1.80
N ARG A 172 -4.50 -0.49 2.45
CA ARG A 172 -3.11 -0.68 2.02
C ARG A 172 -3.02 -1.70 0.87
N PRO A 173 -2.40 -1.37 -0.28
CA PRO A 173 -2.16 -2.30 -1.39
C PRO A 173 -0.88 -3.13 -1.20
N LEU A 174 -0.14 -2.87 -0.12
CA LEU A 174 1.17 -3.43 0.19
C LEU A 174 1.08 -4.53 1.25
N ALA A 175 2.02 -5.45 1.21
CA ALA A 175 2.43 -6.25 2.36
C ALA A 175 3.64 -5.58 3.04
N GLN A 176 3.59 -5.45 4.35
CA GLN A 176 4.75 -5.03 5.15
C GLN A 176 5.49 -6.29 5.61
N ILE A 177 6.80 -6.36 5.35
CA ILE A 177 7.65 -7.45 5.81
C ILE A 177 8.55 -6.91 6.93
N ASN A 178 8.50 -7.54 8.09
CA ASN A 178 9.34 -7.22 9.25
C ASN A 178 10.32 -8.36 9.47
N VAL A 179 11.61 -8.04 9.61
CA VAL A 179 12.64 -9.03 9.95
C VAL A 179 13.27 -8.65 11.27
N GLY A 180 13.17 -9.53 12.26
CA GLY A 180 13.55 -9.23 13.64
C GLY A 180 14.39 -10.30 14.30
N THR A 181 15.23 -9.87 15.25
CA THR A 181 16.09 -10.75 16.05
C THR A 181 15.86 -10.58 17.56
N THR A 182 15.98 -11.67 18.31
CA THR A 182 16.12 -11.61 19.79
C THR A 182 17.53 -11.19 20.21
N GLY A 183 18.50 -11.31 19.31
CA GLY A 183 19.87 -10.89 19.54
C GLY A 183 20.07 -9.37 19.45
N THR A 184 21.34 -8.96 19.37
CA THR A 184 21.71 -7.55 19.22
C THR A 184 21.36 -7.06 17.80
N PRO A 185 20.60 -5.96 17.65
CA PRO A 185 20.36 -5.37 16.34
C PRO A 185 21.67 -4.93 15.67
N MET A 186 21.73 -5.10 14.34
CA MET A 186 22.91 -4.79 13.54
C MET A 186 22.51 -4.44 12.11
N GLN A 187 23.42 -3.80 11.36
CA GLN A 187 23.17 -3.50 9.96
C GLN A 187 22.91 -4.77 9.16
N ALA A 188 21.83 -4.76 8.38
CA ALA A 188 21.45 -5.87 7.55
C ALA A 188 21.01 -5.42 6.16
N THR A 189 21.13 -6.35 5.21
CA THR A 189 20.54 -6.22 3.88
C THR A 189 19.42 -7.23 3.76
N PHE A 190 18.21 -6.78 3.48
CA PHE A 190 17.07 -7.64 3.18
C PHE A 190 16.75 -7.56 1.69
N LYS A 191 16.50 -8.72 1.07
CA LYS A 191 16.13 -8.81 -0.35
C LYS A 191 14.86 -9.62 -0.49
N ALA A 192 13.82 -9.03 -1.05
CA ALA A 192 12.61 -9.73 -1.52
C ALA A 192 12.74 -9.99 -3.02
N LYS A 193 12.41 -11.20 -3.48
CA LYS A 193 12.60 -11.61 -4.86
C LYS A 193 11.29 -11.93 -5.55
N ALA A 194 11.23 -11.60 -6.84
CA ALA A 194 10.08 -11.86 -7.71
C ALA A 194 8.76 -11.38 -7.11
N VAL A 195 8.74 -10.15 -6.60
CA VAL A 195 7.52 -9.51 -6.10
C VAL A 195 6.89 -8.67 -7.20
N PRO A 196 5.57 -8.45 -7.18
CA PRO A 196 4.91 -7.51 -8.09
C PRO A 196 5.48 -6.10 -7.96
N ASP A 197 5.56 -5.39 -9.08
CA ASP A 197 6.00 -3.99 -9.15
C ASP A 197 4.91 -3.04 -9.63
N THR A 198 3.77 -3.55 -10.10
CA THR A 198 2.66 -2.76 -10.64
C THR A 198 1.36 -3.09 -9.93
N PHE A 199 0.60 -2.06 -9.55
CA PHE A 199 -0.70 -2.14 -8.89
C PHE A 199 -1.80 -1.50 -9.74
N TYR A 200 -2.96 -2.16 -9.85
CA TYR A 200 -4.11 -1.68 -10.62
C TYR A 200 -5.28 -1.36 -9.68
N PRO A 201 -5.49 -0.07 -9.33
CA PRO A 201 -6.46 0.32 -8.31
C PRO A 201 -7.89 -0.18 -8.57
N PHE A 202 -8.40 -0.02 -9.79
CA PHE A 202 -9.79 -0.41 -10.16
C PHE A 202 -10.07 -1.90 -10.01
N THR A 203 -9.07 -2.76 -10.23
CA THR A 203 -9.26 -4.21 -10.11
C THR A 203 -8.73 -4.76 -8.79
N ASN A 204 -8.02 -3.94 -8.02
CA ASN A 204 -7.27 -4.33 -6.83
C ASN A 204 -6.39 -5.57 -7.10
N THR A 205 -5.67 -5.53 -8.22
CA THR A 205 -4.74 -6.59 -8.63
C THR A 205 -3.33 -6.04 -8.78
N VAL A 206 -2.37 -6.95 -8.88
CA VAL A 206 -0.96 -6.63 -9.07
C VAL A 206 -0.38 -7.46 -10.21
N SER A 207 0.63 -6.93 -10.89
CA SER A 207 1.38 -7.63 -11.93
C SER A 207 2.86 -7.25 -11.91
N GLY A 208 3.59 -7.67 -12.95
CA GLY A 208 5.02 -7.46 -13.07
C GLY A 208 5.82 -8.30 -12.08
N THR A 209 7.14 -8.13 -12.10
CA THR A 209 8.05 -8.95 -11.30
C THR A 209 9.39 -8.22 -11.14
N ALA A 210 9.71 -7.84 -9.91
CA ALA A 210 10.94 -7.18 -9.54
C ALA A 210 11.59 -7.80 -8.29
N ASP A 211 12.86 -7.48 -8.10
CA ASP A 211 13.62 -7.76 -6.88
C ASP A 211 13.86 -6.43 -6.16
N TYR A 212 13.47 -6.33 -4.90
CA TYR A 212 13.75 -5.15 -4.06
C TYR A 212 14.74 -5.49 -2.96
N THR A 213 15.69 -4.59 -2.73
CA THR A 213 16.77 -4.76 -1.75
C THR A 213 16.83 -3.56 -0.82
N TRP A 214 16.57 -3.78 0.46
CA TRP A 214 16.75 -2.80 1.52
C TRP A 214 18.12 -3.02 2.16
N ASN A 215 19.09 -2.19 1.77
CA ASN A 215 20.42 -2.19 2.33
C ASN A 215 20.53 -1.13 3.43
N PHE A 216 20.22 -1.52 4.67
CA PHE A 216 20.15 -0.58 5.79
C PHE A 216 21.54 -0.06 6.18
N SER A 217 21.69 1.27 6.21
CA SER A 217 22.91 1.96 6.65
C SER A 217 23.02 2.10 8.17
N GLU A 218 21.97 1.76 8.90
CA GLU A 218 21.83 2.02 10.34
C GLU A 218 21.12 0.86 11.06
N THR A 219 21.07 0.98 12.38
CA THR A 219 20.23 0.16 13.26
C THR A 219 19.15 1.03 13.88
N THR A 220 18.06 0.43 14.33
CA THR A 220 17.01 1.13 15.08
C THR A 220 16.83 0.52 16.47
N ALA A 221 16.31 1.33 17.40
CA ALA A 221 15.86 0.89 18.71
C ALA A 221 14.37 0.47 18.73
N GLU A 222 13.65 0.68 17.63
CA GLU A 222 12.28 0.21 17.47
C GLU A 222 12.22 -1.31 17.53
N THR A 223 11.10 -1.82 18.06
CA THR A 223 10.82 -3.25 18.20
C THR A 223 9.47 -3.60 17.58
N PHE A 224 9.24 -4.88 17.34
CA PHE A 224 7.91 -5.39 17.05
C PHE A 224 7.66 -6.69 17.78
N SER A 225 6.40 -6.95 18.11
CA SER A 225 5.99 -8.22 18.70
C SER A 225 5.42 -9.16 17.65
N ALA A 226 5.85 -10.42 17.70
CA ALA A 226 5.29 -11.54 16.97
C ALA A 226 5.13 -12.73 17.95
N ASP A 227 3.97 -13.36 17.95
CA ASP A 227 3.66 -14.51 18.82
C ASP A 227 3.98 -14.31 20.31
N GLY A 228 3.74 -13.09 20.81
CA GLY A 228 4.00 -12.72 22.21
C GLY A 228 5.48 -12.48 22.56
N THR A 229 6.39 -12.58 21.57
CA THR A 229 7.82 -12.29 21.74
C THR A 229 8.15 -10.95 21.08
N GLU A 230 8.95 -10.13 21.76
CA GLU A 230 9.47 -8.88 21.23
C GLU A 230 10.79 -9.12 20.47
N TYR A 231 10.92 -8.52 19.30
CA TYR A 231 12.09 -8.62 18.44
C TYR A 231 12.62 -7.23 18.09
N ASN A 232 13.95 -7.10 18.08
CA ASN A 232 14.65 -5.94 17.55
C ASN A 232 14.61 -5.99 16.02
N TYR A 233 14.32 -4.86 15.36
CA TYR A 233 14.36 -4.80 13.91
C TYR A 233 15.79 -5.00 13.37
N LEU A 234 15.91 -5.88 12.37
CA LEU A 234 17.09 -5.99 11.51
C LEU A 234 16.82 -5.39 10.13
N ALA A 235 15.60 -5.57 9.63
CA ALA A 235 15.17 -5.02 8.37
C ALA A 235 13.66 -4.88 8.33
N MET A 236 13.20 -4.01 7.43
CA MET A 236 11.79 -3.89 7.08
C MET A 236 11.64 -3.58 5.60
N GLY A 237 10.46 -3.81 5.04
CA GLY A 237 10.18 -3.42 3.66
C GLY A 237 8.69 -3.48 3.35
N TYR A 238 8.29 -2.75 2.32
CA TYR A 238 6.94 -2.76 1.77
C TYR A 238 7.01 -3.26 0.34
N VAL A 239 6.13 -4.18 -0.02
CA VAL A 239 6.01 -4.71 -1.39
C VAL A 239 4.57 -4.70 -1.83
N LEU A 240 4.30 -4.39 -3.09
CA LEU A 240 2.97 -4.58 -3.66
C LEU A 240 2.58 -6.06 -3.56
N ALA A 241 1.34 -6.32 -3.18
CA ALA A 241 0.89 -7.67 -2.90
C ALA A 241 -0.54 -7.90 -3.41
N PRO A 242 -0.85 -9.13 -3.85
CA PRO A 242 -2.23 -9.49 -4.19
C PRO A 242 -3.11 -9.56 -2.94
N THR A 243 -4.42 -9.44 -3.12
CA THR A 243 -5.41 -9.69 -2.05
C THR A 243 -5.36 -11.15 -1.58
N THR A 244 -5.36 -12.10 -2.52
CA THR A 244 -5.10 -13.51 -2.20
C THR A 244 -3.61 -13.69 -1.96
N ALA A 245 -3.23 -13.96 -0.70
CA ALA A 245 -1.84 -14.08 -0.29
C ALA A 245 -1.05 -15.07 -1.17
N THR A 246 0.18 -14.69 -1.50
CA THR A 246 1.11 -15.50 -2.30
C THR A 246 2.43 -15.67 -1.56
N LYS A 247 3.30 -16.56 -2.06
CA LYS A 247 4.60 -16.83 -1.47
C LYS A 247 5.72 -16.34 -2.37
N ILE A 248 6.66 -15.63 -1.77
CA ILE A 248 7.90 -15.16 -2.41
C ILE A 248 9.11 -15.78 -1.72
N SER A 249 10.29 -15.60 -2.32
CA SER A 249 11.55 -15.90 -1.65
C SER A 249 12.24 -14.62 -1.19
N ALA A 250 12.95 -14.70 -0.07
CA ALA A 250 13.68 -13.58 0.48
C ALA A 250 15.02 -14.01 1.09
N GLU A 251 15.92 -13.05 1.28
CA GLU A 251 17.24 -13.26 1.88
C GLU A 251 17.55 -12.14 2.88
N LEU A 252 18.09 -12.51 4.04
CA LEU A 252 18.64 -11.58 5.02
C LEU A 252 20.14 -11.79 5.07
N THR A 253 20.91 -10.72 4.88
CA THR A 253 22.37 -10.73 5.04
C THR A 253 22.76 -9.82 6.18
N LEU A 254 23.29 -10.40 7.24
CA LEU A 254 23.87 -9.69 8.38
C LEU A 254 25.30 -9.27 8.05
N LYS A 255 25.71 -8.07 8.48
CA LYS A 255 27.06 -7.53 8.25
C LYS A 255 27.64 -6.94 9.55
N ASP A 256 28.90 -7.25 9.82
CA ASP A 256 29.74 -6.55 10.80
C ASP A 256 31.17 -6.49 10.27
N GLY A 257 31.60 -5.30 9.85
CA GLY A 257 32.84 -5.12 9.09
C GLY A 257 32.89 -6.03 7.86
N ASN A 258 33.86 -6.96 7.86
CA ASN A 258 34.04 -7.94 6.78
C ASN A 258 33.24 -9.24 6.98
N ALA A 259 32.72 -9.50 8.18
CA ALA A 259 31.94 -10.70 8.46
C ALA A 259 30.55 -10.59 7.83
N ARG A 260 30.10 -11.67 7.19
CA ARG A 260 28.78 -11.75 6.54
C ARG A 260 28.15 -13.11 6.77
N LYS A 261 26.85 -13.12 7.04
CA LYS A 261 26.02 -14.33 7.10
C LYS A 261 24.72 -14.08 6.35
N THR A 262 24.38 -14.97 5.43
CA THR A 262 23.12 -14.89 4.67
C THR A 262 22.19 -16.03 5.07
N VAL A 263 20.97 -15.68 5.44
CA VAL A 263 19.87 -16.61 5.72
C VAL A 263 18.85 -16.48 4.59
N LYS A 264 18.34 -17.61 4.10
CA LYS A 264 17.36 -17.66 3.02
C LYS A 264 16.01 -18.07 3.54
N PHE A 265 14.96 -17.40 3.06
CA PHE A 265 13.57 -17.68 3.36
C PHE A 265 12.88 -18.06 2.04
N PRO A 266 12.76 -19.35 1.72
CA PRO A 266 12.22 -19.79 0.44
C PRO A 266 10.70 -19.57 0.32
N GLN A 267 10.03 -19.34 1.45
CA GLN A 267 8.58 -19.11 1.51
C GLN A 267 8.28 -18.01 2.52
N VAL A 268 8.11 -16.79 2.03
CA VAL A 268 7.55 -15.67 2.78
C VAL A 268 6.19 -15.36 2.18
N GLU A 269 5.15 -15.48 2.98
CA GLU A 269 3.80 -15.12 2.55
C GLU A 269 3.68 -13.59 2.48
N ILE A 270 3.08 -13.06 1.42
CA ILE A 270 2.76 -11.64 1.25
C ILE A 270 1.29 -11.51 0.81
N GLY A 271 0.58 -10.56 1.39
CA GLY A 271 -0.80 -10.22 1.04
C GLY A 271 -1.07 -8.75 1.30
N ALA A 272 -1.89 -8.12 0.46
CA ALA A 272 -2.27 -6.72 0.62
C ALA A 272 -2.86 -6.49 2.02
N ASN A 273 -2.45 -5.39 2.65
CA ASN A 273 -2.85 -5.01 4.01
C ASN A 273 -2.45 -6.03 5.11
N GLN A 274 -1.44 -6.87 4.87
CA GLN A 274 -0.91 -7.82 5.84
C GLN A 274 0.51 -7.47 6.29
N ARG A 275 0.87 -8.00 7.47
CA ARG A 275 2.24 -7.96 7.99
C ARG A 275 2.83 -9.36 8.03
N SER A 276 3.99 -9.53 7.42
CA SER A 276 4.75 -10.77 7.40
C SER A 276 5.96 -10.64 8.31
N ASN A 277 5.95 -11.38 9.42
CA ASN A 277 7.01 -11.32 10.42
C ASN A 277 7.99 -12.49 10.24
N ILE A 278 9.24 -12.19 9.92
CA ILE A 278 10.35 -13.13 9.88
C ILE A 278 11.16 -12.90 11.16
N ALA A 279 11.01 -13.78 12.14
CA ALA A 279 11.55 -13.56 13.48
C ALA A 279 12.33 -14.79 13.97
N GLY A 280 13.44 -14.57 14.68
CA GLY A 280 14.31 -15.63 15.18
C GLY A 280 15.53 -15.10 15.94
N ASP A 281 16.49 -15.98 16.26
CA ASP A 281 17.76 -15.57 16.86
C ASP A 281 18.83 -15.38 15.77
N PHE A 282 18.69 -14.32 14.98
CA PHE A 282 19.62 -14.03 13.89
C PHE A 282 20.87 -13.35 14.46
N THR A 283 21.99 -14.08 14.44
CA THR A 283 23.31 -13.60 14.88
C THR A 283 24.39 -13.95 13.84
N LEU A 284 25.52 -13.24 13.86
CA LEU A 284 26.67 -13.53 12.99
C LEU A 284 27.44 -14.81 13.37
N LEU A 285 27.28 -15.29 14.60
CA LEU A 285 27.98 -16.49 15.07
C LEU A 285 27.36 -17.75 14.45
N GLN A 286 28.19 -18.78 14.22
CA GLN A 286 27.70 -20.14 13.98
C GLN A 286 27.34 -20.74 15.33
N GLU A 287 26.12 -21.29 15.45
CA GLU A 287 25.86 -22.29 16.47
C GLU A 287 26.72 -23.51 16.13
N ASN A 288 27.66 -23.85 17.01
CA ASN A 288 28.39 -25.11 16.97
C ASN A 288 27.50 -26.26 17.47
#